data_AF-A0A9E2U224-F1
#
_entry.id   AF-A0A9E2U224-F1
#
_cell.length_a   1.000
_cell.length_b   1.000
_cell.length_c   1.000
_cell.angle_alpha   90.00
_cell.angle_beta   90.00
_cell.angle_gamma   90.00
#
_symmetry.space_group_name_H-M   'P 1'
#
loop_
_entity.id
_entity.type
_entity.pdbx_description
1 polymer ?
#
loop_
_entity_poly.entity_id
_entity_poly.type
_entity_poly.pdbx_seq_one_letter_code
_entity_poly.pdbx_strand_id
1 'polypeptide(L)'
;MQQEIKWPAEGNARVPYRMFSDPEIYRAELNRIFLGPTWQYLALAGELPQPGDYLTTFLAETPVIVTRGSDGEIHAMVNRCAHRGNLVCLKRRGHTDNLTCVYHAWRYDLEGNLDSVAFRRGIAGKGGMPASFRLEAHGLQKLRVDTFGDLVFGTLSPEAPPLASYIGNLIGSRIHRVLHGKPKVLGTTSQILHNNWKLYFENVRDTYHATLLHTFFTTFRLSRLTSEGGVDIAESGAHHASYTRNKVDRVDHATSDKLYAGIPSMRE
;
A
#
# COMPACT_ATOMS: atom_id res chain seq x y z
N MET A 1 -25.13 23.66 -10.70
CA MET A 1 -23.88 24.44 -10.47
C MET A 1 -23.21 23.90 -9.23
N GLN A 2 -22.10 23.17 -9.36
CA GLN A 2 -21.29 22.83 -8.19
C GLN A 2 -20.62 24.11 -7.69
N GLN A 3 -20.90 24.49 -6.44
CA GLN A 3 -20.15 25.56 -5.79
C GLN A 3 -18.69 25.14 -5.69
N GLU A 4 -17.79 26.02 -6.09
CA GLU A 4 -16.35 25.86 -5.94
C GLU A 4 -15.99 25.75 -4.45
N ILE A 5 -15.09 24.84 -4.09
CA ILE A 5 -14.62 24.70 -2.71
C ILE A 5 -13.70 25.88 -2.42
N LYS A 6 -14.18 26.81 -1.59
CA LYS A 6 -13.34 27.90 -1.09
C LYS A 6 -12.52 27.41 0.09
N TRP A 7 -11.22 27.24 -0.13
CA TRP A 7 -10.29 26.97 0.96
C TRP A 7 -10.12 28.22 1.83
N PRO A 8 -10.11 28.11 3.17
CA PRO A 8 -9.92 29.25 4.06
C PRO A 8 -8.56 29.94 3.83
N ALA A 9 -8.55 31.27 3.89
CA ALA A 9 -7.33 32.05 3.65
C ALA A 9 -6.27 31.84 4.74
N GLU A 10 -6.68 31.39 5.93
CA GLU A 10 -5.83 31.11 7.09
C GLU A 10 -5.01 29.80 6.96
N GLY A 11 -4.93 29.22 5.76
CA GLY A 11 -4.16 28.02 5.47
C GLY A 11 -4.88 26.73 5.90
N ASN A 12 -4.16 25.78 6.48
CA ASN A 12 -4.66 24.42 6.72
C ASN A 12 -5.31 24.23 8.10
N ALA A 13 -5.50 25.29 8.88
CA ALA A 13 -6.09 25.22 10.21
C ALA A 13 -7.62 24.99 10.19
N ARG A 14 -8.26 25.12 9.02
CA ARG A 14 -9.69 24.93 8.83
C ARG A 14 -9.92 24.14 7.53
N VAL A 15 -10.53 22.97 7.65
CA VAL A 15 -10.82 22.11 6.50
C VAL A 15 -12.32 22.16 6.19
N PRO A 16 -12.73 22.55 4.96
CA PRO A 16 -14.14 22.53 4.58
C PRO A 16 -14.75 21.14 4.67
N TYR A 17 -15.93 21.01 5.30
CA TYR A 17 -16.56 19.70 5.51
C TYR A 17 -16.84 18.90 4.22
N ARG A 18 -17.01 19.59 3.08
CA ARG A 18 -17.14 18.92 1.77
C ARG A 18 -15.97 18.00 1.46
N MET A 19 -14.76 18.29 1.94
CA MET A 19 -13.60 17.40 1.79
C MET A 19 -13.87 15.98 2.28
N PHE A 20 -14.79 15.80 3.24
CA PHE A 20 -15.11 14.49 3.81
C PHE A 20 -16.40 13.87 3.25
N SER A 21 -17.25 14.65 2.58
CA SER A 21 -18.60 14.20 2.19
C SER A 21 -18.90 14.29 0.70
N ASP A 22 -18.07 14.93 -0.11
CA ASP A 22 -18.32 15.14 -1.54
C ASP A 22 -17.80 13.97 -2.41
N PRO A 23 -18.68 13.30 -3.18
CA PRO A 23 -18.27 12.20 -4.06
C PRO A 23 -17.32 12.61 -5.19
N GLU A 24 -17.38 13.83 -5.71
CA GLU A 24 -16.47 14.25 -6.78
C GLU A 24 -15.05 14.48 -6.26
N ILE A 25 -14.93 14.98 -5.02
CA ILE A 25 -13.63 15.07 -4.35
C ILE A 25 -13.06 13.67 -4.17
N TYR A 26 -13.86 12.71 -3.72
CA TYR A 26 -13.39 11.33 -3.57
C TYR A 26 -12.90 10.75 -4.91
N ARG A 27 -13.62 10.95 -6.02
CA ARG A 27 -13.16 10.52 -7.36
C ARG A 27 -11.87 11.22 -7.77
N ALA A 28 -11.72 12.50 -7.46
CA ALA A 28 -10.46 13.21 -7.71
C ALA A 28 -9.31 12.66 -6.85
N GLU A 29 -9.56 12.31 -5.59
CA GLU A 29 -8.59 11.69 -4.67
C GLU A 29 -8.15 10.31 -5.17
N LEU A 30 -9.08 9.47 -5.66
CA LEU A 30 -8.76 8.19 -6.30
C LEU A 30 -7.70 8.38 -7.39
N ASN A 31 -7.91 9.34 -8.30
CA ASN A 31 -7.00 9.58 -9.41
C ASN A 31 -5.68 10.25 -9.00
N ARG A 32 -5.73 11.26 -8.11
CA ARG A 32 -4.58 12.11 -7.79
C ARG A 32 -3.70 11.56 -6.68
N ILE A 33 -4.29 10.83 -5.75
CA ILE A 33 -3.58 10.25 -4.60
C ILE A 33 -3.30 8.80 -4.91
N PHE A 34 -4.33 7.95 -4.93
CA PHE A 34 -4.15 6.50 -4.94
C PHE A 34 -3.60 5.96 -6.27
N LEU A 35 -4.11 6.45 -7.39
CA LEU A 35 -3.59 6.15 -8.74
C LEU A 35 -2.46 7.11 -9.18
N GLY A 36 -2.23 8.18 -8.41
CA GLY A 36 -1.21 9.18 -8.65
C GLY A 36 0.19 8.74 -8.19
N PRO A 37 1.15 9.67 -8.11
CA PRO A 37 2.55 9.39 -7.76
C PRO A 37 2.76 9.12 -6.26
N THR A 38 1.98 8.21 -5.68
CA THR A 38 2.09 7.79 -4.28
C THR A 38 2.33 6.29 -4.16
N TRP A 39 2.93 5.88 -3.05
CA TRP A 39 3.13 4.47 -2.70
C TRP A 39 2.07 4.01 -1.71
N GLN A 40 1.57 2.79 -1.94
CA GLN A 40 0.47 2.19 -1.19
C GLN A 40 0.96 0.89 -0.56
N TYR A 41 0.70 0.71 0.73
CA TYR A 41 1.05 -0.53 1.43
C TYR A 41 0.24 -1.70 0.87
N LEU A 42 0.92 -2.81 0.57
CA LEU A 42 0.30 -4.00 -0.02
C LEU A 42 0.32 -5.21 0.92
N ALA A 43 1.45 -5.47 1.57
CA ALA A 43 1.68 -6.69 2.34
C ALA A 43 2.90 -6.56 3.24
N LEU A 44 3.06 -7.51 4.16
CA LEU A 44 4.36 -7.86 4.71
C LEU A 44 5.02 -8.92 3.82
N ALA A 45 6.32 -8.78 3.55
CA ALA A 45 7.07 -9.76 2.78
C ALA A 45 7.06 -11.14 3.44
N GLY A 46 7.02 -11.20 4.78
CA GLY A 46 6.86 -12.43 5.56
C GLY A 46 5.51 -13.14 5.39
N GLU A 47 4.49 -12.51 4.80
CA GLU A 47 3.23 -13.19 4.43
C GLU A 47 3.35 -14.01 3.15
N LEU A 48 4.45 -13.85 2.41
CA LEU A 48 4.75 -14.52 1.14
C LEU A 48 6.13 -15.21 1.24
N PRO A 49 6.32 -16.20 2.14
CA PRO A 49 7.64 -16.78 2.40
C PRO A 49 8.22 -17.61 1.25
N GLN A 50 7.39 -18.20 0.38
CA GLN A 50 7.81 -19.12 -0.67
C GLN A 50 7.38 -18.64 -2.06
N PRO A 51 8.17 -18.89 -3.12
CA PRO A 51 7.70 -18.76 -4.50
C PRO A 51 6.36 -19.46 -4.71
N GLY A 52 5.43 -18.79 -5.40
CA GLY A 52 4.06 -19.27 -5.61
C GLY A 52 3.07 -18.82 -4.54
N ASP A 53 3.53 -18.32 -3.39
CA ASP A 53 2.64 -17.69 -2.42
C ASP A 53 2.04 -16.42 -3.02
N TYR A 54 0.75 -16.21 -2.77
CA TYR A 54 0.05 -14.99 -3.14
C TYR A 54 -0.96 -14.57 -2.08
N LEU A 55 -1.27 -13.27 -2.09
CA LEU A 55 -2.41 -12.70 -1.40
C LEU A 55 -3.12 -11.69 -2.29
N THR A 56 -4.37 -11.38 -1.94
CA THR A 56 -5.15 -10.32 -2.57
C THR A 56 -5.44 -9.20 -1.58
N THR A 57 -5.28 -7.97 -2.05
CA THR A 57 -5.47 -6.74 -1.29
C THR A 57 -6.09 -5.67 -2.20
N PHE A 58 -6.18 -4.44 -1.72
CA PHE A 58 -6.71 -3.32 -2.48
C PHE A 58 -5.77 -2.12 -2.44
N LEU A 59 -5.63 -1.47 -3.59
CA LEU A 59 -5.15 -0.10 -3.72
C LEU A 59 -6.38 0.78 -3.88
N ALA A 60 -6.80 1.45 -2.80
CA ALA A 60 -8.12 2.09 -2.71
C ALA A 60 -9.25 1.15 -3.15
N GLU A 61 -9.86 1.39 -4.31
CA GLU A 61 -10.93 0.55 -4.89
C GLU A 61 -10.40 -0.47 -5.92
N THR A 62 -9.11 -0.42 -6.25
CA THR A 62 -8.50 -1.31 -7.25
C THR A 62 -8.06 -2.62 -6.59
N PRO A 63 -8.61 -3.78 -6.99
CA PRO A 63 -8.20 -5.06 -6.42
C PRO A 63 -6.79 -5.41 -6.94
N VAL A 64 -5.92 -5.89 -6.06
CA VAL A 64 -4.51 -6.19 -6.34
C VAL A 64 -4.20 -7.63 -5.93
N ILE A 65 -3.37 -8.30 -6.73
CA ILE A 65 -2.71 -9.56 -6.39
C ILE A 65 -1.26 -9.21 -6.05
N VAL A 66 -0.76 -9.75 -4.96
CA VAL A 66 0.67 -9.70 -4.60
C VAL A 66 1.17 -11.13 -4.58
N THR A 67 2.26 -11.41 -5.26
CA THR A 67 2.84 -12.75 -5.42
C THR A 67 4.31 -12.74 -5.01
N ARG A 68 4.82 -13.89 -4.58
CA ARG A 68 6.25 -14.16 -4.70
C ARG A 68 6.50 -14.96 -5.97
N GLY A 69 7.27 -14.38 -6.89
CA GLY A 69 7.63 -15.00 -8.15
C GLY A 69 8.58 -16.18 -8.00
N SER A 70 8.73 -16.95 -9.08
CA SER A 70 9.72 -18.03 -9.17
C SER A 70 11.16 -17.53 -9.13
N ASP A 71 11.37 -16.27 -9.49
CA ASP A 71 12.62 -15.51 -9.32
C ASP A 71 12.95 -15.20 -7.86
N GLY A 72 11.99 -15.42 -6.95
CA GLY A 72 12.13 -15.09 -5.54
C GLY A 72 11.78 -13.64 -5.23
N GLU A 73 11.38 -12.82 -6.21
CA GLU A 73 11.00 -11.41 -6.03
C GLU A 73 9.51 -11.24 -5.73
N ILE A 74 9.12 -10.07 -5.22
CA ILE A 74 7.70 -9.75 -5.01
C ILE A 74 7.16 -8.98 -6.21
N HIS A 75 6.05 -9.48 -6.77
CA HIS A 75 5.34 -8.82 -7.84
C HIS A 75 3.95 -8.41 -7.38
N ALA A 76 3.39 -7.37 -8.00
CA ALA A 76 2.02 -6.96 -7.75
C ALA A 76 1.33 -6.52 -9.04
N MET A 77 0.07 -6.91 -9.19
CA MET A 77 -0.72 -6.67 -10.40
C MET A 77 -2.16 -6.33 -10.03
N VAL A 78 -2.82 -5.55 -10.88
CA VAL A 78 -4.28 -5.39 -10.79
C VAL A 78 -4.93 -6.76 -10.99
N ASN A 79 -5.78 -7.17 -10.06
CA ASN A 79 -6.51 -8.45 -10.07
C ASN A 79 -7.65 -8.41 -11.09
N ARG A 80 -7.32 -8.23 -12.36
CA ARG A 80 -8.29 -8.06 -13.45
C ARG A 80 -7.77 -8.72 -14.72
N CYS A 81 -8.41 -9.80 -15.12
CA CYS A 81 -8.07 -10.57 -16.31
C CYS A 81 -8.13 -9.69 -17.57
N ALA A 82 -7.09 -9.74 -18.41
CA ALA A 82 -7.00 -8.97 -19.65
C ALA A 82 -8.09 -9.33 -20.69
N HIS A 83 -8.71 -10.51 -20.58
CA HIS A 83 -9.74 -10.94 -21.52
C HIS A 83 -11.05 -10.15 -21.37
N ARG A 84 -11.71 -10.29 -20.21
CA ARG A 84 -13.04 -9.69 -19.94
C ARG A 84 -13.15 -9.07 -18.55
N GLY A 85 -12.01 -8.81 -17.90
CA GLY A 85 -11.97 -8.07 -16.64
C GLY A 85 -12.46 -8.84 -15.41
N ASN A 86 -12.64 -10.16 -15.47
CA ASN A 86 -12.97 -10.95 -14.29
C ASN A 86 -11.81 -10.93 -13.28
N LEU A 87 -12.09 -11.05 -11.99
CA LEU A 87 -11.06 -11.30 -10.98
C LEU A 87 -10.31 -12.59 -11.33
N VAL A 88 -8.99 -12.57 -11.21
CA VAL A 88 -8.13 -13.74 -11.44
C VAL A 88 -8.05 -14.57 -10.16
N CYS A 89 -7.74 -13.93 -9.03
CA CYS A 89 -7.70 -14.55 -7.72
C CYS A 89 -8.93 -14.18 -6.89
N LEU A 90 -9.72 -15.18 -6.49
CA LEU A 90 -10.92 -14.98 -5.67
C LEU A 90 -10.65 -15.15 -4.17
N LYS A 91 -9.62 -15.92 -3.81
CA LYS A 91 -9.23 -16.14 -2.41
C LYS A 91 -8.35 -15.00 -1.92
N ARG A 92 -8.42 -14.71 -0.61
CA ARG A 92 -7.55 -13.70 0.04
C ARG A 92 -6.07 -14.07 0.01
N ARG A 93 -5.76 -15.36 0.01
CA ARG A 93 -4.39 -15.89 -0.04
C ARG A 93 -4.38 -17.32 -0.55
N GLY A 94 -3.22 -17.78 -1.01
CA GLY A 94 -2.97 -19.16 -1.39
C GLY A 94 -1.55 -19.37 -1.89
N HIS A 95 -1.32 -20.55 -2.45
CA HIS A 95 -0.08 -20.96 -3.06
C HIS A 95 -0.39 -21.61 -4.41
N THR A 96 0.33 -21.23 -5.48
CA THR A 96 0.10 -21.76 -6.83
C THR A 96 1.29 -21.49 -7.75
N ASP A 97 1.46 -22.34 -8.77
CA ASP A 97 2.49 -22.15 -9.80
C ASP A 97 2.09 -21.10 -10.85
N ASN A 98 0.79 -20.80 -10.99
CA ASN A 98 0.27 -19.86 -11.98
C ASN A 98 -1.11 -19.30 -11.59
N LEU A 99 -1.43 -18.13 -12.11
CA LEU A 99 -2.69 -17.44 -11.85
C LEU A 99 -3.66 -17.73 -12.99
N THR A 100 -4.68 -18.57 -12.74
CA THR A 100 -5.65 -18.95 -13.77
C THR A 100 -7.00 -18.26 -13.55
N CYS A 101 -7.44 -17.47 -14.52
CA CYS A 101 -8.76 -16.85 -14.49
C CYS A 101 -9.86 -17.89 -14.71
N VAL A 102 -10.79 -17.98 -13.75
CA VAL A 102 -11.89 -18.96 -13.75
C VAL A 102 -12.85 -18.84 -14.94
N TYR A 103 -12.89 -17.70 -15.62
CA TYR A 103 -13.89 -17.48 -16.66
C TYR A 103 -13.57 -18.23 -17.96
N HIS A 104 -12.34 -18.10 -18.47
CA HIS A 104 -11.94 -18.71 -19.75
C HIS A 104 -10.56 -19.37 -19.70
N ALA A 105 -10.06 -19.66 -18.49
CA ALA A 105 -8.75 -20.27 -18.27
C ALA A 105 -7.59 -19.52 -18.96
N TRP A 106 -7.66 -18.19 -19.02
CA TRP A 106 -6.48 -17.38 -19.31
C TRP A 106 -5.56 -17.49 -18.12
N ARG A 107 -4.34 -17.95 -18.38
CA ARG A 107 -3.36 -18.27 -17.35
C ARG A 107 -2.21 -17.29 -17.45
N TYR A 108 -1.78 -16.81 -16.30
CA TYR A 108 -0.70 -15.86 -16.14
C TYR A 108 0.36 -16.47 -15.26
N ASP A 109 1.62 -16.14 -15.50
CA ASP A 109 2.68 -16.44 -14.54
C ASP A 109 2.53 -15.57 -13.28
N LEU A 110 3.43 -15.78 -12.30
CA LEU A 110 3.41 -15.07 -11.04
C LEU A 110 3.85 -13.60 -11.16
N GLU A 111 4.41 -13.19 -12.30
CA GLU A 111 4.75 -11.80 -12.63
C GLU A 111 3.61 -11.09 -13.38
N GLY A 112 2.53 -11.82 -13.69
CA GLY A 112 1.37 -11.32 -14.42
C GLY A 112 1.50 -11.34 -15.93
N ASN A 113 2.53 -11.96 -16.50
CA ASN A 113 2.60 -12.15 -17.96
C ASN A 113 1.61 -13.23 -18.39
N LEU A 114 0.89 -13.01 -19.50
CA LEU A 114 -0.03 -14.01 -20.03
C LEU A 114 0.77 -15.17 -20.62
N ASP A 115 0.63 -16.37 -20.07
CA ASP A 115 1.43 -17.53 -20.49
C ASP A 115 0.67 -18.43 -21.47
N SER A 116 -0.65 -18.50 -21.35
CA SER A 116 -1.49 -19.46 -22.05
C SER A 116 -2.93 -18.98 -22.17
N VAL A 117 -3.50 -19.29 -23.33
CA VAL A 117 -4.90 -19.03 -23.66
C VAL A 117 -5.49 -20.34 -24.20
N ALA A 118 -6.54 -20.83 -23.56
CA ALA A 118 -7.27 -22.01 -24.02
C ALA A 118 -7.74 -21.80 -25.47
N PHE A 119 -7.58 -22.83 -26.30
CA PHE A 119 -7.95 -22.83 -27.72
C PHE A 119 -7.33 -21.69 -28.56
N ARG A 120 -6.17 -21.14 -28.16
CA ARG A 120 -5.49 -20.06 -28.91
C ARG A 120 -5.33 -20.37 -30.40
N ARG A 121 -5.01 -21.62 -30.76
CA ARG A 121 -4.83 -22.08 -32.15
C ARG A 121 -6.09 -22.70 -32.78
N GLY A 122 -7.25 -22.57 -32.13
CA GLY A 122 -8.48 -23.23 -32.54
C GLY A 122 -8.51 -24.73 -32.18
N ILE A 123 -9.57 -25.41 -32.62
CA ILE A 123 -9.79 -26.85 -32.44
C ILE A 123 -9.98 -27.46 -33.83
N ALA A 124 -9.20 -28.48 -34.17
CA ALA A 124 -9.23 -29.13 -35.48
C ALA A 124 -9.14 -28.14 -36.67
N GLY A 125 -8.31 -27.10 -36.53
CA GLY A 125 -8.11 -26.08 -37.55
C GLY A 125 -9.24 -25.04 -37.69
N LYS A 126 -10.23 -25.05 -36.78
CA LYS A 126 -11.35 -24.10 -36.78
C LYS A 126 -11.27 -23.14 -35.59
N GLY A 127 -11.51 -21.86 -35.85
CA GLY A 127 -11.49 -20.79 -34.85
C GLY A 127 -10.09 -20.47 -34.32
N GLY A 128 -10.03 -19.93 -33.10
CA GLY A 128 -8.79 -19.47 -32.46
C GLY A 128 -8.62 -17.96 -32.47
N MET A 129 -7.52 -17.49 -31.89
CA MET A 129 -7.17 -16.07 -31.87
C MET A 129 -6.57 -15.67 -33.22
N PRO A 130 -6.70 -14.39 -33.64
CA PRO A 130 -6.05 -13.89 -34.85
C PRO A 130 -4.54 -14.13 -34.86
N ALA A 131 -3.94 -14.27 -36.04
CA ALA A 131 -2.49 -14.45 -36.18
C ALA A 131 -1.67 -13.27 -35.63
N SER A 132 -2.27 -12.08 -35.54
CA SER A 132 -1.69 -10.88 -34.93
C SER A 132 -1.73 -10.91 -33.40
N PHE A 133 -2.43 -11.85 -32.77
CA PHE A 133 -2.52 -11.93 -31.32
C PHE A 133 -1.16 -12.29 -30.70
N ARG A 134 -0.73 -11.45 -29.76
CA ARG A 134 0.52 -11.55 -29.01
C ARG A 134 0.19 -11.68 -27.53
N LEU A 135 0.75 -12.69 -26.87
CA LEU A 135 0.49 -12.90 -25.44
C LEU A 135 1.06 -11.75 -24.60
N GLU A 136 2.21 -11.26 -25.05
CA GLU A 136 3.02 -10.21 -24.43
C GLU A 136 2.25 -8.88 -24.34
N ALA A 137 1.27 -8.68 -25.23
CA ALA A 137 0.41 -7.49 -25.24
C ALA A 137 -0.82 -7.60 -24.31
N HIS A 138 -1.01 -8.74 -23.61
CA HIS A 138 -2.22 -9.05 -22.86
C HIS A 138 -1.94 -9.60 -21.45
N GLY A 139 -0.84 -9.18 -20.83
CA GLY A 139 -0.57 -9.44 -19.41
C GLY A 139 -1.51 -8.67 -18.47
N LEU A 140 -1.44 -8.99 -17.19
CA LEU A 140 -2.07 -8.20 -16.14
C LEU A 140 -1.37 -6.84 -16.03
N GLN A 141 -2.12 -5.81 -15.64
CA GLN A 141 -1.55 -4.49 -15.38
C GLN A 141 -0.65 -4.56 -14.14
N LYS A 142 0.65 -4.45 -14.34
CA LYS A 142 1.65 -4.53 -13.27
C LYS A 142 1.75 -3.21 -12.49
N LEU A 143 1.98 -3.32 -11.19
CA LEU A 143 2.38 -2.21 -10.34
C LEU A 143 3.91 -2.17 -10.28
N ARG A 144 4.48 -0.97 -10.10
CA ARG A 144 5.85 -0.87 -9.58
C ARG A 144 5.82 -1.31 -8.12
N VAL A 145 6.73 -2.22 -7.76
CA VAL A 145 6.87 -2.74 -6.39
C VAL A 145 8.23 -2.35 -5.84
N ASP A 146 8.25 -2.00 -4.57
CA ASP A 146 9.47 -1.78 -3.81
C ASP A 146 9.23 -2.10 -2.33
N THR A 147 10.31 -2.35 -1.59
CA THR A 147 10.22 -2.75 -0.19
C THR A 147 10.98 -1.79 0.73
N PHE A 148 10.46 -1.62 1.94
CA PHE A 148 11.16 -0.92 3.02
C PHE A 148 11.19 -1.81 4.25
N GLY A 149 12.30 -2.54 4.42
CA GLY A 149 12.35 -3.66 5.36
C GLY A 149 11.38 -4.77 4.91
N ASP A 150 10.52 -5.23 5.81
CA ASP A 150 9.49 -6.23 5.48
C ASP A 150 8.21 -5.62 4.88
N LEU A 151 8.10 -4.28 4.82
CA LEU A 151 6.93 -3.61 4.27
C LEU A 151 7.00 -3.59 2.73
N VAL A 152 5.98 -4.15 2.08
CA VAL A 152 5.84 -4.15 0.62
C VAL A 152 4.93 -3.02 0.20
N PHE A 153 5.40 -2.17 -0.71
CA PHE A 153 4.61 -1.10 -1.29
C PHE A 153 4.47 -1.28 -2.80
N GLY A 154 3.36 -0.79 -3.34
CA GLY A 154 3.14 -0.71 -4.77
C GLY A 154 2.59 0.64 -5.22
N THR A 155 2.83 0.97 -6.48
CA THR A 155 2.28 2.15 -7.14
C THR A 155 1.94 1.85 -8.60
N LEU A 156 0.83 2.41 -9.07
CA LEU A 156 0.44 2.39 -10.48
C LEU A 156 1.06 3.54 -11.29
N SER A 157 1.65 4.53 -10.60
CA SER A 157 2.22 5.69 -11.26
C SER A 157 3.70 5.48 -11.61
N PRO A 158 4.08 5.66 -12.89
CA PRO A 158 5.49 5.66 -13.27
C PRO A 158 6.23 6.89 -12.72
N GLU A 159 5.52 7.95 -12.36
CA GLU A 159 6.07 9.21 -11.87
C GLU A 159 6.35 9.21 -10.37
N ALA A 160 5.91 8.17 -9.63
CA ALA A 160 6.18 8.08 -8.20
C ALA A 160 7.70 8.02 -7.96
N PRO A 161 8.24 8.82 -7.02
CA PRO A 161 9.67 8.80 -6.70
C PRO A 161 10.11 7.44 -6.16
N PRO A 162 11.42 7.14 -6.07
CA PRO A 162 11.90 5.95 -5.37
C PRO A 162 11.30 5.84 -3.96
N LEU A 163 10.96 4.63 -3.51
CA LEU A 163 10.23 4.43 -2.25
C LEU A 163 10.99 5.00 -1.04
N ALA A 164 12.32 4.82 -1.01
CA ALA A 164 13.17 5.37 0.05
C ALA A 164 13.06 6.90 0.15
N SER A 165 13.07 7.59 -0.99
CA SER A 165 12.89 9.05 -1.05
C SER A 165 11.48 9.49 -0.69
N TYR A 166 10.46 8.69 -1.08
CA TYR A 166 9.07 8.94 -0.71
C TYR A 166 8.86 8.88 0.82
N ILE A 167 9.38 7.84 1.47
CA ILE A 167 9.29 7.66 2.92
C ILE A 167 10.12 8.74 3.66
N GLY A 168 11.34 8.99 3.19
CA GLY A 168 12.26 9.96 3.77
C GLY A 168 12.91 9.51 5.09
N ASN A 169 14.07 10.10 5.40
CA ASN A 169 14.92 9.65 6.51
C ASN A 169 14.24 9.71 7.88
N LEU A 170 13.48 10.78 8.15
CA LEU A 170 12.79 10.98 9.42
C LEU A 170 11.85 9.81 9.72
N ILE A 171 10.94 9.51 8.80
CA ILE A 171 9.94 8.46 8.98
C ILE A 171 10.57 7.08 8.81
N GLY A 172 11.51 6.91 7.89
CA GLY A 172 12.27 5.68 7.71
C GLY A 172 12.96 5.23 9.00
N SER A 173 13.56 6.17 9.76
CA SER A 173 14.17 5.87 11.05
C SER A 173 13.16 5.34 12.09
N ARG A 174 11.95 5.89 12.09
CA ARG A 174 10.87 5.47 13.00
C ARG A 174 10.32 4.10 12.63
N ILE A 175 10.18 3.82 11.33
CA ILE A 175 9.81 2.51 10.83
C ILE A 175 10.87 1.48 11.24
N HIS A 176 12.15 1.76 11.02
CA HIS A 176 13.23 0.85 11.42
C HIS A 176 13.26 0.61 12.93
N ARG A 177 12.99 1.65 13.75
CA ARG A 177 12.88 1.51 15.21
C ARG A 177 11.81 0.48 15.64
N VAL A 178 10.74 0.34 14.87
CA VAL A 178 9.65 -0.59 15.20
C VAL A 178 9.86 -1.94 14.53
N LEU A 179 10.32 -1.94 13.28
CA LEU A 179 10.53 -3.11 12.43
C LEU A 179 12.02 -3.47 12.34
N HIS A 180 12.62 -3.84 13.48
CA HIS A 180 14.01 -4.29 13.57
C HIS A 180 14.25 -5.75 13.10
N GLY A 181 13.25 -6.40 12.51
CA GLY A 181 13.33 -7.80 12.08
C GLY A 181 12.13 -8.20 11.21
N LYS A 182 11.96 -9.51 11.02
CA LYS A 182 10.83 -10.07 10.25
C LYS A 182 9.63 -10.28 11.16
N PRO A 183 8.58 -9.43 11.09
CA PRO A 183 7.40 -9.62 11.90
C PRO A 183 6.69 -10.92 11.53
N LYS A 184 6.14 -11.61 12.52
CA LYS A 184 5.23 -12.73 12.30
C LYS A 184 3.79 -12.23 12.46
N VAL A 185 3.00 -12.35 11.40
CA VAL A 185 1.56 -12.05 11.46
C VAL A 185 0.88 -13.07 12.35
N LEU A 186 0.32 -12.62 13.48
CA LEU A 186 -0.40 -13.49 14.42
C LEU A 186 -1.87 -13.67 14.03
N GLY A 187 -2.44 -12.66 13.37
CA GLY A 187 -3.83 -12.63 12.95
C GLY A 187 -4.19 -11.30 12.33
N THR A 188 -5.37 -11.24 11.73
CA THR A 188 -5.91 -10.05 11.06
C THR A 188 -7.33 -9.80 11.52
N THR A 189 -7.66 -8.55 11.84
CA THR A 189 -9.02 -8.09 12.08
C THR A 189 -9.40 -7.10 10.98
N SER A 190 -10.65 -7.14 10.52
CA SER A 190 -11.17 -6.19 9.55
C SER A 190 -12.51 -5.66 10.04
N GLN A 191 -12.72 -4.35 9.91
CA GLN A 191 -13.95 -3.67 10.29
C GLN A 191 -14.32 -2.66 9.19
N ILE A 192 -15.60 -2.55 8.90
CA ILE A 192 -16.12 -1.49 8.01
C ILE A 192 -16.46 -0.29 8.89
N LEU A 193 -15.89 0.86 8.55
CA LEU A 193 -16.22 2.14 9.16
C LEU A 193 -16.93 3.01 8.13
N HIS A 194 -18.13 3.50 8.46
CA HIS A 194 -18.94 4.35 7.58
C HIS A 194 -18.51 5.82 7.70
N ASN A 195 -17.26 6.12 7.34
CA ASN A 195 -16.70 7.46 7.40
C ASN A 195 -15.71 7.70 6.25
N ASN A 196 -15.32 8.96 6.05
CA ASN A 196 -14.27 9.30 5.09
C ASN A 196 -12.92 8.74 5.57
N TRP A 197 -12.15 8.14 4.65
CA TRP A 197 -10.84 7.57 4.93
C TRP A 197 -9.88 8.57 5.61
N LYS A 198 -9.95 9.86 5.22
CA LYS A 198 -9.09 10.92 5.77
C LYS A 198 -9.26 11.10 7.28
N LEU A 199 -10.47 10.92 7.82
CA LEU A 199 -10.72 11.06 9.25
C LEU A 199 -9.95 10.03 10.09
N TYR A 200 -9.74 8.82 9.54
CA TYR A 200 -8.92 7.80 10.22
C TYR A 200 -7.43 8.18 10.20
N PHE A 201 -6.95 8.74 9.09
CA PHE A 201 -5.57 9.23 8.97
C PHE A 201 -5.31 10.49 9.80
N GLU A 202 -6.28 11.39 9.93
CA GLU A 202 -6.20 12.55 10.82
C GLU A 202 -6.19 12.13 12.29
N ASN A 203 -7.00 11.14 12.67
CA ASN A 203 -7.08 10.66 14.05
C ASN A 203 -5.72 10.17 14.58
N VAL A 204 -4.92 9.47 13.76
CA VAL A 204 -3.58 9.00 14.19
C VAL A 204 -2.53 10.13 14.28
N ARG A 205 -2.85 11.34 13.81
CA ARG A 205 -2.04 12.57 13.96
C ARG A 205 -2.51 13.42 15.14
N ASP A 206 -3.70 13.16 15.67
CA ASP A 206 -4.26 13.87 16.81
C ASP A 206 -3.77 13.20 18.11
N THR A 207 -2.74 13.76 18.75
CA THR A 207 -2.27 13.25 20.05
C THR A 207 -3.16 13.68 21.22
N TYR A 208 -3.98 14.72 21.03
CA TYR A 208 -4.80 15.30 22.07
C TYR A 208 -5.99 14.39 22.42
N HIS A 209 -6.69 13.88 21.41
CA HIS A 209 -7.89 13.06 21.62
C HIS A 209 -7.61 11.81 22.46
N ALA A 210 -6.40 11.22 22.33
CA ALA A 210 -6.05 9.98 23.00
C ALA A 210 -6.14 10.08 24.52
N THR A 211 -5.93 11.26 25.09
CA THR A 211 -5.99 11.52 26.54
C THR A 211 -7.41 11.76 27.06
N LEU A 212 -8.36 12.06 26.16
CA LEU A 212 -9.76 12.36 26.50
C LEU A 212 -10.70 11.20 26.16
N LEU A 213 -10.59 10.66 24.94
CA LEU A 213 -11.48 9.61 24.42
C LEU A 213 -11.17 8.25 25.07
N HIS A 214 -9.90 7.89 25.16
CA HIS A 214 -9.47 6.58 25.67
C HIS A 214 -9.27 6.61 27.18
N THR A 215 -10.35 6.81 27.93
CA THR A 215 -10.35 6.93 29.41
C THR A 215 -9.71 5.72 30.12
N PHE A 216 -9.68 4.55 29.49
CA PHE A 216 -8.96 3.38 29.99
C PHE A 216 -7.46 3.67 30.17
N PHE A 217 -6.81 4.37 29.23
CA PHE A 217 -5.39 4.67 29.30
C PHE A 217 -5.05 5.60 30.47
N THR A 218 -5.90 6.59 30.75
CA THR A 218 -5.69 7.51 31.86
C THR A 218 -6.02 6.85 33.20
N THR A 219 -7.13 6.10 33.26
CA THR A 219 -7.57 5.37 34.48
C THR A 219 -6.50 4.39 34.96
N PHE A 220 -5.91 3.61 34.05
CA PHE A 220 -4.87 2.63 34.38
C PHE A 220 -3.44 3.18 34.22
N ARG A 221 -3.28 4.49 34.01
CA ARG A 221 -1.99 5.19 33.90
C ARG A 221 -1.03 4.61 32.87
N LEU A 222 -1.56 4.04 31.79
CA LEU A 222 -0.80 3.58 30.62
C LEU A 222 -0.28 4.77 29.79
N SER A 223 -1.05 5.87 29.75
CA SER A 223 -0.61 7.16 29.23
C SER A 223 -0.89 8.25 30.25
N ARG A 224 0.06 9.18 30.44
CA ARG A 224 -0.04 10.29 31.40
C ARG A 224 0.07 11.59 30.63
N LEU A 225 -0.65 12.62 31.08
CA LEU A 225 -0.51 13.98 30.52
C LEU A 225 0.90 14.55 30.66
N THR A 226 1.68 14.02 31.61
CA THR A 226 3.09 14.36 31.82
C THR A 226 4.06 13.50 31.01
N SER A 227 3.57 12.53 30.23
CA SER A 227 4.43 11.71 29.38
C SER A 227 5.01 12.59 28.27
N GLU A 228 6.33 12.57 28.13
CA GLU A 228 6.97 13.22 26.98
C GLU A 228 6.63 12.46 25.70
N GLY A 229 6.45 13.17 24.60
CA GLY A 229 6.05 12.58 23.33
C GLY A 229 5.86 13.64 22.25
N GLY A 230 5.39 13.22 21.09
CA GLY A 230 5.14 14.14 19.98
C GLY A 230 4.71 13.44 18.70
N VAL A 231 4.55 14.25 17.66
CA VAL A 231 4.33 13.80 16.29
C VAL A 231 5.43 14.39 15.43
N ASP A 232 6.24 13.53 14.84
CA ASP A 232 7.15 13.91 13.78
C ASP A 232 6.35 13.94 12.46
N ILE A 233 6.42 15.04 11.73
CA ILE A 233 5.78 15.18 10.41
C ILE A 233 6.90 15.40 9.39
N ALA A 234 6.92 14.59 8.34
CA ALA A 234 7.84 14.80 7.22
C ALA A 234 7.59 16.15 6.55
N GLU A 235 8.61 16.73 5.92
CA GLU A 235 8.52 18.04 5.25
C GLU A 235 7.40 18.07 4.19
N SER A 236 7.15 16.95 3.52
CA SER A 236 6.04 16.81 2.57
C SER A 236 4.64 16.90 3.20
N GLY A 237 4.53 16.78 4.53
CA GLY A 237 3.26 16.67 5.28
C GLY A 237 2.53 15.33 5.07
N ALA A 238 3.03 14.47 4.17
CA ALA A 238 2.36 13.23 3.78
C ALA A 238 2.54 12.10 4.80
N HIS A 239 3.66 12.09 5.51
CA HIS A 239 4.02 11.03 6.44
C HIS A 239 4.26 11.56 7.84
N HIS A 240 3.89 10.78 8.84
CA HIS A 240 4.09 11.15 10.24
C HIS A 240 4.41 9.93 11.10
N ALA A 241 5.00 10.18 12.27
CA ALA A 241 5.20 9.18 13.29
C ALA A 241 4.89 9.77 14.67
N SER A 242 3.92 9.18 15.36
CA SER A 242 3.57 9.55 16.73
C SER A 242 4.40 8.71 17.70
N TYR A 243 4.96 9.33 18.73
CA TYR A 243 5.79 8.64 19.72
C TYR A 243 5.57 9.16 21.14
N THR A 244 5.83 8.28 22.11
CA THR A 244 5.93 8.61 23.53
C THR A 244 7.32 8.21 24.00
N ARG A 245 7.95 9.05 24.82
CA ARG A 245 9.29 8.82 25.39
C ARG A 245 9.17 8.25 26.80
N ASN A 246 9.98 7.23 27.07
CA ASN A 246 10.21 6.73 28.42
C ASN A 246 11.48 7.38 29.03
N LYS A 247 11.61 7.36 30.36
CA LYS A 247 12.78 7.92 31.08
C LYS A 247 14.14 7.32 30.66
N VAL A 248 14.12 6.15 30.02
CA VAL A 248 15.32 5.45 29.51
C VAL A 248 15.56 5.67 28.02
N ASP A 249 14.63 6.32 27.31
CA ASP A 249 14.87 6.73 25.92
C ASP A 249 15.95 7.82 25.94
N ARG A 250 17.15 7.45 25.51
CA ARG A 250 18.24 8.42 25.30
C ARG A 250 17.88 9.27 24.08
N VAL A 251 18.34 10.52 24.06
CA VAL A 251 18.35 11.33 22.84
C VAL A 251 19.17 10.54 21.83
N ASP A 252 18.49 9.91 20.89
CA ASP A 252 19.16 9.19 19.83
C ASP A 252 19.75 10.24 18.88
N HIS A 253 21.02 10.59 19.12
CA HIS A 253 21.80 11.49 18.28
C HIS A 253 22.13 10.87 16.91
N ALA A 254 21.49 9.75 16.56
CA ALA A 254 21.25 9.31 15.18
C ALA A 254 20.42 10.34 14.40
N THR A 255 20.97 11.54 14.30
CA THR A 255 20.75 12.46 13.20
C THR A 255 20.93 11.67 11.91
N SER A 256 19.96 11.85 11.03
CA SER A 256 19.74 11.20 9.72
C SER A 256 20.95 11.08 8.80
N ASP A 257 22.08 11.69 9.15
CA ASP A 257 23.20 11.86 8.23
C ASP A 257 24.34 10.88 8.53
N LYS A 258 24.47 10.39 9.78
CA LYS A 258 25.55 9.46 10.16
C LYS A 258 25.16 7.99 10.13
N LEU A 259 23.88 7.65 10.34
CA LEU A 259 23.41 6.27 10.25
C LEU A 259 23.23 5.78 8.80
N TYR A 260 23.14 6.71 7.86
CA TYR A 260 22.72 6.47 6.47
C TYR A 260 23.82 6.72 5.43
N ALA A 261 25.03 7.14 5.85
CA ALA A 261 26.17 7.40 4.97
C ALA A 261 26.72 6.13 4.27
N GLY A 262 26.20 4.95 4.58
CA GLY A 262 26.66 3.67 4.03
C GLY A 262 25.56 2.63 3.87
N ILE A 263 24.28 3.03 3.81
CA ILE A 263 23.20 2.09 3.46
C ILE A 263 23.07 2.10 1.93
N PRO A 264 23.49 1.03 1.24
CA PRO A 264 23.31 0.93 -0.20
C PRO A 264 21.81 0.90 -0.47
N SER A 265 21.37 1.58 -1.52
CA SER A 265 20.16 1.16 -2.24
C SER A 265 20.25 -0.35 -2.45
N MET A 266 19.32 -1.15 -1.89
CA MET A 266 19.26 -2.60 -2.16
C MET A 266 18.70 -2.87 -3.56
N ARG A 267 19.41 -2.34 -4.55
CA ARG A 267 19.38 -2.69 -5.97
C ARG A 267 20.80 -2.50 -6.49
N GLU A 268 21.58 -3.57 -6.45
CA GLU A 268 22.39 -3.99 -7.60
C GLU A 268 21.66 -5.17 -8.24
#